data_AF-A0A953DXM7-F1
#
_entry.id   AF-A0A953DXM7-F1
#
_cell.length_a   1.000
_cell.length_b   1.000
_cell.length_c   1.000
_cell.angle_alpha   90.00
_cell.angle_beta   90.00
_cell.angle_gamma   90.00
#
_symmetry.space_group_name_H-M   'P 1'
#
loop_
_entity.id
_entity.type
_entity.pdbx_description
1 polymer ?
#
loop_
_entity_poly.entity_id
_entity_poly.type
_entity_poly.pdbx_seq_one_letter_code
_entity_poly.pdbx_strand_id
1 'polypeptide(L)'
;MRRPTWTDLFFDLVFAAAIAQLSAPLDHDFSLYGIARFTFLLALVFLAWFGYTAFSTQFAVDDVAERALILAQVFLVAVMAANARGMLGGRDAAGFGAAYGGVRAILALQYARVASGDADPGGPASSRPATALVRPKITGLCVAVVLWVGAALLPVPFRYVGWA
;
A
#
# COMPACT_ATOMS: atom_id res chain seq x y z
N MET A 1 26.37 3.98 -7.54
CA MET A 1 25.42 2.88 -7.29
C MET A 1 25.11 2.88 -5.79
N ARG A 2 23.86 3.16 -5.40
CA ARG A 2 23.44 2.97 -3.99
C ARG A 2 23.37 1.46 -3.73
N ARG A 3 23.92 0.99 -2.62
CA ARG A 3 23.73 -0.40 -2.19
C ARG A 3 22.32 -0.51 -1.58
N PRO A 4 21.50 -1.48 -2.00
CA PRO A 4 20.22 -1.73 -1.36
C PRO A 4 20.45 -2.03 0.12
N THR A 5 19.66 -1.41 0.98
CA THR A 5 19.72 -1.69 2.42
C THR A 5 18.99 -3.01 2.72
N TRP A 6 19.27 -3.62 3.87
CA TRP A 6 18.61 -4.87 4.29
C TRP A 6 17.08 -4.73 4.33
N THR A 7 16.58 -3.55 4.70
CA THR A 7 15.16 -3.22 4.75
C THR A 7 14.51 -3.21 3.36
N ASP A 8 15.21 -2.70 2.35
CA ASP A 8 14.75 -2.70 0.96
C ASP A 8 14.57 -4.15 0.46
N LEU A 9 15.54 -5.02 0.78
CA LEU A 9 15.56 -6.41 0.34
C LEU A 9 14.48 -7.25 1.05
N PHE A 10 14.24 -6.99 2.34
CA PHE A 10 13.14 -7.59 3.08
C PHE A 10 11.77 -7.19 2.52
N PHE A 11 11.61 -5.90 2.17
CA PHE A 11 10.39 -5.38 1.57
C PHE A 11 10.08 -6.06 0.22
N ASP A 12 11.07 -6.17 -0.65
CA ASP A 12 10.93 -6.85 -1.95
C ASP A 12 10.56 -8.33 -1.79
N LEU A 13 11.13 -9.02 -0.81
CA LEU A 13 10.81 -10.43 -0.55
C LEU A 13 9.36 -10.61 -0.11
N VAL A 14 8.85 -9.75 0.78
CA VAL A 14 7.45 -9.83 1.24
C VAL A 14 6.49 -9.54 0.09
N PHE A 15 6.81 -8.59 -0.78
CA PHE A 15 6.02 -8.31 -1.96
C PHE A 15 6.01 -9.47 -2.95
N ALA A 16 7.17 -10.07 -3.23
CA ALA A 16 7.26 -11.26 -4.08
C ALA A 16 6.45 -12.43 -3.52
N ALA A 17 6.53 -12.66 -2.20
CA ALA A 17 5.75 -13.68 -1.52
C ALA A 17 4.25 -13.40 -1.54
N ALA A 18 3.84 -12.13 -1.43
CA ALA A 18 2.44 -11.74 -1.57
C ALA A 18 1.93 -12.03 -2.99
N ILE A 19 2.69 -11.66 -4.03
CA ILE A 19 2.34 -11.93 -5.43
C ILE A 19 2.19 -13.44 -5.68
N ALA A 20 3.11 -14.26 -5.18
CA ALA A 20 3.04 -15.70 -5.29
C ALA A 20 1.81 -16.30 -4.57
N GLN A 21 1.43 -15.75 -3.42
CA GLN A 21 0.20 -16.16 -2.72
C GLN A 21 -1.06 -15.73 -3.45
N LEU A 22 -1.04 -14.56 -4.10
CA LEU A 22 -2.16 -14.09 -4.90
C LEU A 22 -2.37 -14.96 -6.15
N SER A 23 -1.32 -15.57 -6.71
CA SER A 23 -1.44 -16.43 -7.90
C SER A 23 -1.91 -17.85 -7.60
N ALA A 24 -1.78 -18.34 -6.36
CA ALA A 24 -2.16 -19.71 -6.01
C ALA A 24 -3.61 -20.13 -6.35
N PRO A 25 -4.64 -19.25 -6.25
CA PRO A 25 -6.00 -19.60 -6.65
C PRO A 25 -6.20 -19.77 -8.17
N LEU A 26 -5.31 -19.21 -9.01
CA LEU A 26 -5.41 -19.34 -10.47
C LEU A 26 -5.12 -20.76 -10.97
N ASP A 27 -4.30 -21.52 -10.25
CA ASP A 27 -3.94 -22.90 -10.64
C ASP A 27 -5.16 -23.83 -10.68
N HIS A 28 -6.25 -23.47 -9.99
CA HIS A 28 -7.47 -24.27 -9.88
C HIS A 28 -8.69 -23.68 -10.61
N ASP A 29 -8.71 -22.38 -10.90
CA ASP A 29 -9.86 -21.70 -11.53
C ASP A 29 -9.39 -20.71 -12.62
N PHE A 30 -9.17 -21.26 -13.82
CA PHE A 30 -8.80 -20.50 -15.03
C PHE A 30 -10.00 -19.84 -15.73
N SER A 31 -11.03 -19.46 -14.98
CA SER A 31 -12.16 -18.69 -15.52
C SER A 31 -11.80 -17.21 -15.74
N LEU A 32 -12.52 -16.55 -16.66
CA LEU A 32 -12.39 -15.09 -16.86
C LEU A 32 -12.63 -14.31 -15.55
N TYR A 33 -13.52 -14.81 -14.70
CA TYR A 33 -13.77 -14.23 -13.37
C TYR A 33 -12.55 -14.36 -12.45
N GLY A 34 -11.92 -15.53 -12.39
CA GLY A 34 -10.70 -15.76 -11.62
C GLY A 34 -9.55 -14.85 -12.05
N ILE A 35 -9.35 -14.69 -13.37
CA ILE A 35 -8.33 -13.82 -13.94
C ILE A 35 -8.59 -12.34 -13.63
N ALA A 36 -9.83 -11.87 -13.82
CA ALA A 36 -10.19 -10.47 -13.53
C ALA A 36 -10.01 -10.14 -12.05
N ARG A 37 -10.44 -11.04 -11.16
CA ARG A 37 -10.26 -10.92 -9.72
C ARG A 37 -8.78 -10.85 -9.35
N PHE A 38 -7.96 -11.79 -9.84
CA PHE A 38 -6.52 -11.80 -9.57
C PHE A 38 -5.87 -10.50 -10.02
N THR A 39 -6.15 -10.07 -11.26
CA THR A 39 -5.59 -8.84 -11.84
C THR A 39 -5.93 -7.62 -10.99
N PHE A 40 -7.17 -7.54 -10.50
CA PHE A 40 -7.60 -6.46 -9.61
C PHE A 40 -6.82 -6.46 -8.28
N LEU A 41 -6.75 -7.60 -7.59
CA LEU A 41 -6.02 -7.70 -6.31
C LEU A 41 -4.51 -7.44 -6.49
N LEU A 42 -3.94 -7.96 -7.58
CA LEU A 42 -2.54 -7.73 -7.95
C LEU A 42 -2.29 -6.24 -8.22
N ALA A 43 -3.19 -5.56 -8.94
CA ALA A 43 -3.06 -4.13 -9.20
C ALA A 43 -3.05 -3.30 -7.91
N LEU A 44 -3.84 -3.68 -6.90
CA LEU A 44 -3.85 -2.99 -5.61
C LEU A 44 -2.57 -3.21 -4.81
N VAL A 45 -2.07 -4.46 -4.78
CA VAL A 45 -0.76 -4.77 -4.16
C VAL A 45 0.34 -4.01 -4.90
N PHE A 46 0.34 -4.03 -6.23
CA PHE A 46 1.30 -3.30 -7.05
C PHE A 46 1.27 -1.79 -6.80
N LEU A 47 0.08 -1.21 -6.69
CA LEU A 47 -0.06 0.23 -6.44
C LEU A 47 0.36 0.60 -5.00
N ALA A 48 0.25 -0.32 -4.04
CA ALA A 48 0.77 -0.15 -2.69
C ALA A 48 2.30 -0.13 -2.70
N TRP A 49 2.93 -1.12 -3.36
CA TRP A 49 4.37 -1.17 -3.58
C TRP A 49 4.90 0.10 -4.27
N PHE A 50 4.29 0.46 -5.40
CA PHE A 50 4.72 1.60 -6.21
C PHE A 50 4.66 2.91 -5.40
N GLY A 51 3.65 3.07 -4.56
CA GLY A 51 3.51 4.24 -3.68
C GLY A 51 4.67 4.38 -2.70
N TYR A 52 5.04 3.29 -2.02
CA TYR A 52 6.17 3.28 -1.10
C TYR A 52 7.50 3.48 -1.83
N THR A 53 7.75 2.75 -2.92
CA THR A 53 8.99 2.88 -3.71
C THR A 53 9.18 4.29 -4.26
N ALA A 54 8.10 4.93 -4.72
CA ALA A 54 8.14 6.32 -5.15
C ALA A 54 8.46 7.27 -3.98
N PHE A 55 7.92 7.01 -2.79
CA PHE A 55 8.25 7.78 -1.58
C PHE A 55 9.71 7.61 -1.17
N SER A 56 10.21 6.37 -1.03
CA SER A 56 11.58 6.08 -0.58
C SER A 56 12.65 6.55 -1.57
N THR A 57 12.36 6.49 -2.87
CA THR A 57 13.25 7.02 -3.92
C THR A 57 13.31 8.54 -3.87
N GLN A 58 12.17 9.19 -3.59
CA GLN A 58 12.08 10.64 -3.50
C GLN A 58 12.68 11.18 -2.19
N PHE A 59 12.49 10.45 -1.09
CA PHE A 59 12.87 10.83 0.27
C PHE A 59 13.63 9.70 0.95
N ALA A 60 14.93 9.89 1.12
CA ALA A 60 15.78 8.97 1.87
C ALA A 60 15.70 9.25 3.38
N VAL A 61 14.51 9.11 3.96
CA VAL A 61 14.28 9.20 5.41
C VAL A 61 14.70 7.87 6.05
N ASP A 62 15.49 7.91 7.13
CA ASP A 62 15.94 6.69 7.86
C ASP A 62 15.84 6.85 9.39
N ASP A 63 14.84 7.58 9.86
CA ASP A 63 14.57 7.71 11.30
C ASP A 63 13.81 6.50 11.88
N VAL A 64 13.80 6.39 13.22
CA VAL A 64 13.16 5.27 13.93
C VAL A 64 11.66 5.18 13.61
N ALA A 65 11.00 6.33 13.47
CA ALA A 65 9.58 6.36 13.16
C ALA A 65 9.32 5.89 11.72
N GLU A 66 10.16 6.24 10.76
CA GLU A 66 10.08 5.73 9.38
C GLU A 66 10.23 4.21 9.33
N ARG A 67 11.20 3.66 10.05
CA ARG A 67 11.37 2.20 10.17
C ARG A 67 10.13 1.52 10.75
N ALA A 68 9.48 2.12 11.75
CA ALA A 68 8.24 1.61 12.31
C ALA A 68 7.07 1.66 11.30
N LEU A 69 6.98 2.74 10.52
CA LEU A 69 5.96 2.89 9.47
C LEU A 69 6.15 1.86 8.33
N ILE A 70 7.40 1.59 7.94
CA ILE A 70 7.74 0.54 6.97
C ILE A 70 7.28 -0.83 7.49
N LEU A 71 7.63 -1.17 8.73
CA LEU A 71 7.19 -2.44 9.35
C LEU A 71 5.66 -2.56 9.38
N ALA A 72 4.95 -1.47 9.68
CA ALA A 72 3.50 -1.44 9.67
C ALA A 72 2.92 -1.61 8.25
N GLN A 73 3.52 -1.01 7.22
CA GLN A 73 3.11 -1.23 5.82
C GLN A 73 3.30 -2.69 5.41
N VAL A 74 4.45 -3.28 5.72
CA VAL A 74 4.73 -4.70 5.43
C VAL A 74 3.71 -5.61 6.11
N PHE A 75 3.39 -5.35 7.38
CA PHE A 75 2.34 -6.08 8.09
C PHE A 75 0.98 -5.98 7.39
N LEU A 76 0.57 -4.78 6.97
CA LEU A 76 -0.71 -4.59 6.28
C LEU A 76 -0.74 -5.27 4.91
N VAL A 77 0.38 -5.28 4.17
CA VAL A 77 0.50 -6.04 2.91
C VAL A 77 0.37 -7.55 3.16
N ALA A 78 0.93 -8.06 4.26
CA ALA A 78 0.72 -9.45 4.65
C ALA A 78 -0.75 -9.74 5.00
N VAL A 79 -1.44 -8.81 5.67
CA VAL A 79 -2.90 -8.91 5.92
C VAL A 79 -3.67 -8.91 4.61
N MET A 80 -3.31 -8.07 3.63
CA MET A 80 -3.91 -8.10 2.29
C MET A 80 -3.72 -9.49 1.65
N ALA A 81 -2.51 -10.04 1.64
CA ALA A 81 -2.23 -11.35 1.07
C ALA A 81 -3.03 -12.47 1.77
N ALA A 82 -3.13 -12.43 3.10
CA ALA A 82 -3.89 -13.42 3.87
C ALA A 82 -5.39 -13.42 3.51
N ASN A 83 -5.96 -12.23 3.31
CA ASN A 83 -7.37 -12.03 2.94
C ASN A 83 -7.64 -12.21 1.44
N ALA A 84 -6.61 -12.20 0.58
CA ALA A 84 -6.74 -12.37 -0.86
C ALA A 84 -7.22 -13.77 -1.28
N ARG A 85 -7.09 -14.77 -0.38
CA ARG A 85 -7.50 -16.17 -0.62
C ARG A 85 -9.01 -16.43 -0.50
N GLY A 86 -9.74 -15.57 0.23
CA GLY A 86 -11.17 -15.75 0.48
C GLY A 86 -12.08 -15.19 -0.62
N MET A 87 -13.38 -15.51 -0.65
CA MET A 87 -14.30 -14.96 -1.68
C MET A 87 -14.49 -13.43 -1.56
N LEU A 88 -14.61 -12.72 -2.70
CA LEU A 88 -14.78 -11.25 -2.76
C LEU A 88 -16.07 -10.76 -2.05
N GLY A 89 -17.04 -11.64 -1.80
CA GLY A 89 -18.28 -11.30 -1.09
C GLY A 89 -18.22 -11.44 0.43
N GLY A 90 -17.10 -11.91 0.99
CA GLY A 90 -17.01 -12.29 2.41
C GLY A 90 -16.39 -11.23 3.32
N ARG A 91 -16.13 -11.65 4.56
CA ARG A 91 -15.35 -10.90 5.54
C ARG A 91 -13.92 -10.63 5.06
N ASP A 92 -13.37 -11.54 4.27
CA ASP A 92 -12.00 -11.47 3.75
C ASP A 92 -11.84 -10.26 2.81
N ALA A 93 -12.85 -9.97 2.00
CA ALA A 93 -12.88 -8.79 1.16
C ALA A 93 -12.81 -7.49 1.98
N ALA A 94 -13.58 -7.39 3.06
CA ALA A 94 -13.50 -6.24 3.98
C ALA A 94 -12.10 -6.13 4.62
N GLY A 95 -11.52 -7.26 5.04
CA GLY A 95 -10.16 -7.31 5.59
C GLY A 95 -9.11 -6.83 4.59
N PHE A 96 -9.20 -7.25 3.32
CA PHE A 96 -8.31 -6.80 2.25
C PHE A 96 -8.43 -5.29 2.04
N GLY A 97 -9.66 -4.78 1.88
CA GLY A 97 -9.90 -3.36 1.63
C GLY A 97 -9.45 -2.45 2.77
N ALA A 98 -9.72 -2.87 4.02
CA ALA A 98 -9.26 -2.14 5.21
C ALA A 98 -7.74 -2.12 5.30
N ALA A 99 -7.07 -3.24 5.04
CA ALA A 99 -5.61 -3.31 5.05
C ALA A 99 -4.98 -2.41 3.98
N TYR A 100 -5.52 -2.43 2.76
CA TYR A 100 -5.09 -1.53 1.69
C TYR A 100 -5.30 -0.05 2.03
N GLY A 101 -6.46 0.30 2.59
CA GLY A 101 -6.72 1.65 3.12
C GLY A 101 -5.70 2.05 4.19
N GLY A 102 -5.32 1.13 5.07
CA GLY A 102 -4.25 1.32 6.06
C GLY A 102 -2.89 1.61 5.42
N VAL A 103 -2.50 0.88 4.36
CA VAL A 103 -1.26 1.16 3.61
C VAL A 103 -1.28 2.59 3.06
N ARG A 104 -2.42 3.02 2.50
CA ARG A 104 -2.60 4.39 1.99
C ARG A 104 -2.51 5.43 3.10
N ALA A 105 -3.03 5.13 4.29
CA ALA A 105 -2.95 6.02 5.45
C ALA A 105 -1.51 6.20 5.93
N ILE A 106 -0.74 5.11 6.00
CA ILE A 106 0.68 5.20 6.36
C ILE A 106 1.45 6.01 5.32
N LEU A 107 1.20 5.78 4.03
CA LEU A 107 1.85 6.55 2.97
C LEU A 107 1.49 8.05 3.04
N ALA A 108 0.23 8.38 3.34
CA ALA A 108 -0.19 9.76 3.56
C ALA A 108 0.56 10.40 4.76
N LEU A 109 0.72 9.64 5.84
CA LEU A 109 1.47 10.07 7.03
C LEU A 109 2.96 10.28 6.72
N GLN A 110 3.59 9.40 5.96
CA GLN A 110 4.98 9.54 5.50
C GLN A 110 5.17 10.86 4.72
N TYR A 111 4.31 11.13 3.74
CA TYR A 111 4.32 12.40 3.01
C TYR A 111 4.02 13.62 3.91
N ALA A 112 3.14 13.47 4.90
CA ALA A 112 2.81 14.53 5.85
C ALA A 112 4.00 14.87 6.76
N ARG A 113 4.72 13.86 7.28
CA ARG A 113 5.93 14.06 8.11
C ARG A 113 7.03 14.81 7.36
N VAL A 114 7.21 14.52 6.08
CA VAL A 114 8.16 15.27 5.24
C VAL A 114 7.66 16.71 5.03
N ALA A 115 6.35 16.90 4.85
CA ALA A 115 5.75 18.22 4.63
C ALA A 115 5.75 19.12 5.89
N SER A 116 5.63 18.53 7.08
CA SER A 116 5.70 19.25 8.37
C SER A 116 7.14 19.55 8.82
N GLY A 117 8.13 18.85 8.25
CA GLY A 117 9.52 18.95 8.65
C GLY A 117 9.91 18.02 9.80
N ASP A 118 9.01 17.13 10.23
CA ASP A 118 9.22 16.13 11.29
C ASP A 118 10.11 14.97 10.86
N ALA A 119 10.35 14.82 9.56
CA ALA A 119 11.27 13.85 8.98
C ALA A 119 12.29 14.60 8.11
N ASP A 120 13.58 14.38 8.36
CA ASP A 120 14.64 14.99 7.56
C ASP A 120 14.98 14.07 6.38
N PRO A 121 14.65 14.43 5.13
CA PRO A 121 15.08 13.66 3.97
C PRO A 121 16.60 13.77 3.87
N GLY A 122 17.31 12.64 3.80
CA GLY A 122 18.79 12.55 3.86
C GLY A 122 19.56 13.12 2.66
N GLY A 123 19.28 14.37 2.27
CA GLY A 123 19.93 15.12 1.18
C GLY A 123 20.11 16.60 1.53
N PRO A 124 20.78 17.40 0.68
CA PRO A 124 21.03 18.81 0.95
C PRO A 124 19.73 19.61 1.14
N ALA A 125 19.75 20.65 1.98
CA ALA A 125 18.56 21.45 2.31
C ALA A 125 17.88 22.07 1.06
N SER A 126 18.63 22.26 -0.03
CA SER A 126 18.14 22.73 -1.34
C SER A 126 17.30 21.71 -2.12
N SER A 127 17.32 20.43 -1.72
CA SER A 127 16.50 19.35 -2.28
C SER A 127 15.20 19.08 -1.51
N ARG A 128 14.91 19.86 -0.46
CA ARG A 128 13.62 19.76 0.24
C ARG A 128 12.51 20.05 -0.77
N PRO A 129 11.57 19.10 -0.98
CA PRO A 129 10.49 19.30 -1.91
C PRO A 129 9.70 20.54 -1.45
N ALA A 130 9.35 21.42 -2.37
CA ALA A 130 8.40 22.46 -2.04
C ALA A 130 7.13 21.78 -1.52
N THR A 131 6.68 22.14 -0.32
CA THR A 131 5.51 21.54 0.34
C THR A 131 4.27 21.53 -0.57
N ALA A 132 4.21 22.49 -1.49
CA ALA A 132 3.20 22.60 -2.54
C ALA A 132 3.15 21.39 -3.50
N LEU A 133 4.28 20.75 -3.80
CA LEU A 133 4.36 19.57 -4.70
C LEU A 133 3.89 18.28 -4.03
N VAL A 134 3.94 18.22 -2.69
CA VAL A 134 3.60 17.02 -1.92
C VAL A 134 2.14 17.00 -1.50
N ARG A 135 1.56 18.17 -1.21
CA ARG A 135 0.14 18.34 -0.83
C ARG A 135 -0.87 17.61 -1.72
N PRO A 136 -0.84 17.71 -3.07
CA PRO A 136 -1.81 17.01 -3.90
C PRO A 136 -1.71 15.47 -3.77
N LYS A 137 -0.51 14.92 -3.54
CA LYS A 137 -0.33 13.48 -3.28
C LYS A 137 -1.01 13.06 -1.97
N ILE A 138 -0.84 13.85 -0.91
CA ILE A 138 -1.49 13.60 0.40
C ILE A 138 -3.01 13.61 0.24
N THR A 139 -3.57 14.60 -0.46
CA THR A 139 -5.03 14.68 -0.66
C THR A 139 -5.57 13.46 -1.40
N GLY A 140 -4.90 13.03 -2.48
CA GLY A 140 -5.28 11.82 -3.22
C GLY A 140 -5.22 10.56 -2.35
N LEU A 141 -4.20 10.45 -1.50
CA LEU A 141 -4.07 9.34 -0.56
C LEU A 141 -5.16 9.36 0.53
N CYS A 142 -5.47 10.52 1.10
CA CYS A 142 -6.55 10.65 2.09
C CYS A 142 -7.91 10.28 1.49
N VAL A 143 -8.19 10.69 0.25
CA VAL A 143 -9.39 10.28 -0.47
C VAL A 143 -9.42 8.75 -0.63
N ALA A 144 -8.30 8.14 -1.03
CA ALA A 144 -8.19 6.68 -1.12
C ALA A 144 -8.41 6.01 0.24
N VAL A 145 -7.89 6.55 1.34
CA VAL A 145 -8.12 6.02 2.70
C VAL A 145 -9.61 6.02 3.01
N VAL A 146 -10.29 7.16 2.84
CA VAL A 146 -11.72 7.30 3.15
C VAL A 146 -12.54 6.34 2.30
N LEU A 147 -12.24 6.23 1.00
CA LEU A 147 -12.93 5.33 0.09
C LEU A 147 -12.75 3.86 0.50
N TRP A 148 -11.51 3.42 0.73
CA TRP A 148 -11.21 2.01 0.98
C TRP A 148 -11.59 1.54 2.38
N VAL A 149 -11.32 2.35 3.40
CA VAL A 149 -11.74 2.05 4.78
C VAL A 149 -13.25 2.19 4.92
N GLY A 150 -13.85 3.23 4.34
CA GLY A 150 -15.30 3.41 4.33
C GLY A 150 -16.02 2.27 3.63
N ALA A 151 -15.52 1.83 2.48
CA ALA A 151 -16.06 0.68 1.76
C ALA A 151 -15.97 -0.62 2.56
N ALA A 152 -14.86 -0.85 3.27
CA ALA A 152 -14.69 -2.06 4.09
C ALA A 152 -15.74 -2.19 5.21
N LEU A 153 -16.23 -1.06 5.73
CA LEU A 153 -17.26 -1.02 6.78
C LEU A 153 -18.68 -1.24 6.24
N LEU A 154 -18.90 -1.11 4.93
CA LEU A 154 -20.21 -1.29 4.32
C LEU A 154 -20.59 -2.78 4.19
N PRO A 155 -21.88 -3.13 4.35
CA PRO A 155 -22.39 -4.45 4.02
C PRO A 155 -22.38 -4.69 2.50
N VAL A 156 -22.34 -5.96 2.09
CA VAL A 156 -22.50 -6.35 0.68
C VAL A 156 -23.95 -6.04 0.26
N PRO A 157 -24.21 -5.43 -0.92
CA PRO A 157 -23.28 -5.18 -2.04
C PRO A 157 -22.59 -3.81 -2.05
N PHE A 158 -22.94 -2.88 -1.16
CA PHE A 158 -22.45 -1.49 -1.19
C PHE A 158 -20.93 -1.37 -1.03
N ARG A 159 -20.27 -2.39 -0.45
CA ARG A 159 -18.81 -2.50 -0.35
C ARG A 159 -18.09 -2.34 -1.70
N TYR A 160 -18.66 -2.83 -2.79
CA TYR A 160 -18.01 -2.77 -4.10
C TYR A 160 -18.06 -1.38 -4.74
N VAL A 161 -18.97 -0.51 -4.30
CA VAL A 161 -19.12 0.84 -4.88
C VAL A 161 -17.89 1.71 -4.60
N GLY A 162 -17.23 1.53 -3.44
CA GLY A 162 -15.98 2.22 -3.14
C GLY A 162 -14.73 1.57 -3.75
N TRP A 163 -14.90 0.45 -4.46
CA TRP A 163 -13.83 -0.30 -5.13
C TRP A 163 -13.90 -0.20 -6.66
N ALA A 164 -15.00 0.34 -7.19
CA ALA A 164 -15.20 0.68 -8.59
C ALA A 164 -14.56 2.05 -8.91
#